data_AF-A0A4Q8Q9Q3-F1
#
_entry.id   AF-A0A4Q8Q9Q3-F1
#
_cell.length_a   1.000
_cell.length_b   1.000
_cell.length_c   1.000
_cell.angle_alpha   90.00
_cell.angle_beta   90.00
_cell.angle_gamma   90.00
#
_symmetry.space_group_name_H-M   'P 1'
#
loop_
_entity.id
_entity.type
_entity.pdbx_description
1 polymer ?
#
loop_
_entity_poly.entity_id
_entity_poly.type
_entity_poly.pdbx_seq_one_letter_code
_entity_poly.pdbx_strand_id
1 'polypeptide(L)'
;MNRIKYYLLLILVLMIGIFLVFILKNGTKEFDSNTTEIPPPSDNVEKTTVEFERGKEIFMEDCRKCHVAKYMRHNYLHDIVEKVGVEYLKLYITKQDSLLNAKDEYALALKNEWGNNGTVHKFKYSDAEFEFLIEYLK
;
A
#
# COMPACT_ATOMS: atom_id res chain seq x y z
N MET A 1 -26.68 -54.00 1.88
CA MET A 1 -25.98 -52.90 1.18
C MET A 1 -26.78 -51.59 1.09
N ASN A 2 -28.12 -51.61 0.95
CA ASN A 2 -28.92 -50.38 0.81
C ASN A 2 -29.14 -49.58 2.11
N ARG A 3 -29.21 -50.23 3.28
CA ARG A 3 -29.42 -49.53 4.56
C ARG A 3 -28.22 -48.65 4.95
N ILE A 4 -27.00 -49.12 4.68
CA ILE A 4 -25.76 -48.37 4.95
C ILE A 4 -25.68 -47.11 4.08
N LYS A 5 -26.07 -47.20 2.80
CA LYS A 5 -26.15 -46.03 1.90
C LYS A 5 -27.18 -45.00 2.39
N TYR A 6 -28.29 -45.46 2.96
CA TYR A 6 -29.32 -44.58 3.52
C TYR A 6 -28.81 -43.82 4.76
N TYR A 7 -28.09 -44.49 5.66
CA TYR A 7 -27.45 -43.84 6.81
C TYR A 7 -26.36 -42.86 6.39
N LEU A 8 -25.57 -43.18 5.36
CA LEU A 8 -24.55 -42.28 4.84
C LEU A 8 -25.16 -41.00 4.22
N LEU A 9 -26.26 -41.15 3.49
CA LEU A 9 -27.01 -40.03 2.92
C LEU A 9 -27.62 -39.16 4.03
N LEU A 10 -28.16 -39.78 5.08
CA LEU A 10 -28.79 -39.08 6.20
C LEU A 10 -27.76 -38.29 7.02
N ILE A 11 -26.55 -38.85 7.22
CA ILE A 11 -25.42 -38.14 7.85
C ILE A 11 -24.96 -36.97 6.99
N LEU A 12 -24.86 -37.14 5.66
CA LEU A 12 -24.48 -36.06 4.75
C LEU A 12 -25.45 -34.87 4.83
N VAL A 13 -26.75 -35.13 4.83
CA VAL A 13 -27.80 -34.09 4.95
C VAL A 13 -27.68 -33.36 6.29
N LEU A 14 -27.44 -34.07 7.39
CA LEU A 14 -27.23 -33.47 8.71
C LEU A 14 -25.98 -32.58 8.74
N MET A 15 -24.87 -33.02 8.13
CA MET A 15 -23.62 -32.23 8.06
C MET A 15 -23.79 -30.95 7.25
N ILE A 16 -24.51 -31.02 6.12
CA ILE A 16 -24.82 -29.84 5.30
C ILE A 16 -25.71 -28.87 6.09
N GLY A 17 -26.71 -29.37 6.81
CA GLY A 17 -27.57 -28.56 7.67
C GLY A 17 -26.79 -27.83 8.77
N ILE A 18 -25.87 -28.52 9.46
CA ILE A 18 -25.01 -27.92 10.50
C ILE A 18 -24.08 -26.86 9.88
N PHE A 19 -23.52 -27.13 8.70
CA PHE A 19 -22.65 -26.18 7.99
C PHE A 19 -23.40 -24.92 7.58
N LEU A 20 -24.65 -25.03 7.08
CA LEU A 20 -25.49 -23.88 6.76
C LEU A 20 -25.85 -23.05 8.00
N VAL A 21 -26.15 -23.69 9.14
CA VAL A 21 -26.40 -22.99 10.41
C VAL A 21 -25.14 -22.27 10.89
N PHE A 22 -23.95 -22.87 10.71
CA PHE A 22 -22.68 -22.22 11.05
C PHE A 22 -22.40 -21.00 10.16
N ILE A 23 -22.64 -21.09 8.85
CA ILE A 23 -22.53 -19.94 7.93
C ILE A 23 -23.56 -18.87 8.27
N LEU A 24 -24.80 -19.21 8.61
CA LEU A 24 -25.82 -18.24 9.03
C LEU A 24 -25.47 -17.56 10.37
N LYS A 25 -24.88 -18.29 11.31
CA LYS A 25 -24.48 -17.75 12.63
C LYS A 25 -23.20 -16.92 12.57
N ASN A 26 -22.28 -17.22 11.66
CA ASN A 26 -20.98 -16.54 11.53
C ASN A 26 -20.90 -15.59 10.33
N GLY A 27 -21.90 -15.60 9.45
CA GLY A 27 -21.85 -15.00 8.12
C GLY A 27 -22.98 -14.01 7.86
N THR A 28 -23.17 -13.06 8.76
CA THR A 28 -23.67 -11.71 8.45
C THR A 28 -23.07 -10.73 9.47
N LYS A 29 -21.89 -10.19 9.18
CA LYS A 29 -21.68 -8.77 9.49
C LYS A 29 -22.22 -8.01 8.29
N GLU A 30 -23.53 -7.84 8.29
CA GLU A 30 -24.21 -6.96 7.36
C GLU A 30 -23.60 -5.57 7.49
N PHE A 31 -23.29 -5.02 6.33
CA PHE A 31 -23.01 -3.62 6.12
C PHE A 31 -24.34 -2.89 6.32
N ASP A 32 -24.60 -2.42 7.53
CA ASP A 32 -25.74 -1.57 7.83
C ASP A 32 -25.58 -0.21 7.13
N SER A 33 -26.22 -0.11 5.98
CA SER A 33 -26.61 1.16 5.38
C SER A 33 -27.79 1.71 6.18
N ASN A 34 -27.56 2.83 6.89
CA ASN A 34 -28.47 3.96 7.13
C ASN A 34 -28.58 4.41 8.60
N THR A 35 -27.68 5.30 9.01
CA THR A 35 -27.96 6.66 9.52
C THR A 35 -26.64 7.15 10.12
N THR A 36 -25.91 7.97 9.39
CA THR A 36 -24.75 8.65 9.94
C THR A 36 -25.25 9.73 10.91
N GLU A 37 -25.49 9.35 12.16
CA GLU A 37 -25.20 10.29 13.24
C GLU A 37 -23.69 10.51 13.16
N ILE A 38 -23.30 11.69 12.67
CA ILE A 38 -21.91 12.13 12.62
C ILE A 38 -21.44 12.14 14.08
N PRO A 39 -20.58 11.21 14.53
CA PRO A 39 -19.92 11.39 15.80
C PRO A 39 -19.14 12.72 15.70
N PRO A 40 -19.16 13.59 16.73
CA PRO A 40 -18.40 14.84 16.68
C PRO A 40 -16.99 14.50 16.23
N PRO A 41 -16.42 15.22 15.25
CA PRO A 41 -15.09 14.94 14.75
C PRO A 41 -14.19 14.84 15.97
N SER A 42 -13.57 13.67 16.20
CA SER A 42 -12.47 13.64 17.15
C SER A 42 -11.44 14.60 16.56
N ASP A 43 -11.12 15.66 17.30
CA ASP A 43 -10.23 16.76 16.90
C ASP A 43 -8.76 16.33 16.65
N ASN A 44 -8.52 15.04 16.41
CA ASN A 44 -7.23 14.44 16.07
C ASN A 44 -7.23 13.83 14.67
N VAL A 45 -8.07 14.30 13.74
CA VAL A 45 -7.76 14.15 12.32
C VAL A 45 -6.61 15.10 12.06
N GLU A 46 -5.39 14.57 12.01
CA GLU A 46 -4.24 15.30 11.47
C GLU A 46 -4.69 15.92 10.15
N LYS A 47 -4.82 17.27 10.13
CA LYS A 47 -5.21 17.98 8.92
C LYS A 47 -4.08 17.82 7.93
N THR A 48 -4.22 16.87 7.02
CA THR A 48 -3.34 16.77 5.87
C THR A 48 -3.55 18.00 4.99
N THR A 49 -2.45 18.59 4.53
CA THR A 49 -2.49 19.76 3.64
C THR A 49 -2.93 19.33 2.25
N VAL A 50 -3.37 20.28 1.41
CA VAL A 50 -3.71 19.98 0.01
C VAL A 50 -2.48 19.47 -0.75
N GLU A 51 -1.32 20.00 -0.40
CA GLU A 51 0.00 19.62 -0.90
C GLU A 51 0.33 18.17 -0.54
N PHE A 52 0.08 17.76 0.71
CA PHE A 52 0.28 16.38 1.15
C PHE A 52 -0.58 15.39 0.36
N GLU A 53 -1.87 15.66 0.18
CA GLU A 53 -2.75 14.75 -0.58
C GLU A 53 -2.36 14.68 -2.07
N ARG A 54 -1.90 15.79 -2.67
CA ARG A 54 -1.35 15.77 -4.03
C ARG A 54 -0.07 14.93 -4.13
N GLY A 55 0.82 15.03 -3.15
CA GLY A 55 2.02 14.20 -3.08
C GLY A 55 1.71 12.72 -2.97
N LYS A 56 0.70 12.39 -2.17
CA LYS A 56 0.19 11.03 -2.03
C LYS A 56 -0.37 10.49 -3.34
N GLU A 57 -1.09 11.28 -4.12
CA GLU A 57 -1.58 10.87 -5.45
C GLU A 57 -0.42 10.47 -6.37
N ILE A 58 0.62 11.31 -6.45
CA ILE A 58 1.84 11.04 -7.23
C ILE A 58 2.50 9.73 -6.75
N PHE A 59 2.69 9.58 -5.45
CA PHE A 59 3.28 8.37 -4.88
C PHE A 59 2.47 7.10 -5.21
N MET A 60 1.15 7.20 -5.13
CA MET A 60 0.25 6.07 -5.36
C MET A 60 0.22 5.61 -6.82
N GLU A 61 0.45 6.53 -7.76
CA GLU A 61 0.51 6.27 -9.20
C GLU A 61 1.87 5.69 -9.64
N ASP A 62 2.95 6.33 -9.21
CA ASP A 62 4.29 6.11 -9.75
C ASP A 62 5.16 5.22 -8.86
N CYS A 63 5.17 5.47 -7.55
CA CYS A 63 6.12 4.84 -6.64
C CYS A 63 5.57 3.50 -6.11
N ARG A 64 4.29 3.46 -5.73
CA ARG A 64 3.65 2.36 -4.99
C ARG A 64 3.91 0.98 -5.55
N LYS A 65 3.99 0.84 -6.88
CA LYS A 65 4.16 -0.46 -7.56
C LYS A 65 5.44 -1.19 -7.14
N CYS A 66 6.51 -0.44 -6.90
CA CYS A 66 7.79 -0.98 -6.44
C CYS A 66 8.01 -0.73 -4.96
N HIS A 67 7.38 0.32 -4.44
CA HIS A 67 7.64 0.82 -3.11
C HIS A 67 6.70 0.18 -2.05
N VAL A 68 5.42 -0.03 -2.31
CA VAL A 68 4.52 -0.62 -1.30
C VAL A 68 4.38 -2.13 -1.52
N ALA A 69 4.67 -2.93 -0.49
CA ALA A 69 4.33 -4.35 -0.51
C ALA A 69 2.83 -4.56 -0.33
N LYS A 70 2.26 -5.60 -0.97
CA LYS A 70 0.82 -5.94 -1.02
C LYS A 70 0.10 -5.99 0.35
N TYR A 71 0.82 -6.08 1.46
CA TYR A 71 0.28 -6.20 2.82
C TYR A 71 0.79 -5.15 3.82
N MET A 72 1.55 -4.14 3.37
CA MET A 72 2.07 -3.11 4.27
C MET A 72 1.09 -1.96 4.48
N ARG A 73 0.95 -1.55 5.75
CA ARG A 73 0.11 -0.43 6.18
C ARG A 73 0.90 0.89 6.36
N HIS A 74 2.21 0.88 6.12
CA HIS A 74 3.12 2.00 6.41
C HIS A 74 4.05 2.28 5.21
N ASN A 75 4.39 3.55 5.01
CA ASN A 75 5.33 3.99 3.98
C ASN A 75 6.77 3.70 4.44
N TYR A 76 7.44 2.71 3.85
CA TYR A 76 8.84 2.40 4.17
C TYR A 76 9.84 3.47 3.68
N LEU A 77 9.38 4.46 2.91
CA LEU A 77 10.15 5.65 2.54
C LEU A 77 9.92 6.82 3.49
N HIS A 78 9.24 6.59 4.62
CA HIS A 78 9.15 7.62 5.66
C HIS A 78 10.56 8.05 6.09
N ASP A 79 10.72 9.34 6.35
CA ASP A 79 11.98 9.99 6.69
C ASP A 79 13.08 9.96 5.60
N ILE A 80 12.75 9.56 4.36
CA ILE A 80 13.76 9.51 3.30
C ILE A 80 14.31 10.90 2.97
N VAL A 81 13.46 11.93 3.09
CA VAL A 81 13.81 13.33 2.82
C VAL A 81 14.88 13.80 3.80
N GLU A 82 14.74 13.45 5.07
CA GLU A 82 15.66 13.74 6.17
C GLU A 82 16.96 12.98 6.00
N LYS A 83 16.89 11.73 5.54
CA LYS A 83 18.06 10.85 5.37
C LYS A 83 19.01 11.30 4.27
N VAL A 84 18.49 11.72 3.11
CA VAL A 84 19.33 12.02 1.94
C VAL A 84 19.30 13.49 1.49
N GLY A 85 18.32 14.25 1.97
CA GLY A 85 18.08 15.62 1.52
C GLY A 85 17.28 15.71 0.23
N VAL A 86 16.53 16.81 0.10
CA VAL A 86 15.62 17.09 -1.03
C VAL A 86 16.35 17.04 -2.39
N GLU A 87 17.50 17.71 -2.49
CA GLU A 87 18.25 17.81 -3.76
C GLU A 87 18.76 16.45 -4.26
N TYR A 88 19.31 15.64 -3.35
CA TYR A 88 19.77 14.31 -3.71
C TYR A 88 18.59 13.41 -4.08
N LEU A 89 17.49 13.47 -3.33
CA LEU A 89 16.29 12.71 -3.62
C LEU A 89 15.72 13.08 -5.00
N LYS A 90 15.72 14.38 -5.36
CA LYS A 90 15.32 14.87 -6.68
C LYS A 90 16.20 14.28 -7.77
N LEU A 91 17.51 14.33 -7.59
CA LEU A 91 18.48 13.78 -8.52
C LEU A 91 18.30 12.27 -8.67
N TYR A 92 18.08 11.56 -7.58
CA TYR A 92 17.89 10.12 -7.57
C TYR A 92 16.60 9.67 -8.27
N ILE A 93 15.49 10.38 -8.06
CA ILE A 93 14.19 10.01 -8.65
C ILE A 93 14.11 10.41 -10.15
N THR A 94 14.78 11.49 -10.55
CA THR A 94 14.68 12.01 -11.93
C THR A 94 15.84 11.59 -12.85
N LYS A 95 17.01 11.27 -12.28
CA LYS A 95 18.27 11.04 -13.01
C LYS A 95 19.15 9.96 -12.35
N GLN A 96 18.55 8.87 -11.88
CA GLN A 96 19.32 7.78 -11.22
C GLN A 96 20.42 7.22 -12.13
N ASP A 97 20.19 7.15 -13.44
CA ASP A 97 21.20 6.73 -14.41
C ASP A 97 22.46 7.60 -14.39
N SER A 98 22.27 8.90 -14.24
CA SER A 98 23.38 9.86 -14.17
C SER A 98 24.22 9.63 -12.91
N LEU A 99 23.59 9.35 -11.77
CA LEU A 99 24.28 8.97 -10.54
C LEU A 99 25.06 7.66 -10.68
N LEU A 100 24.44 6.64 -11.28
CA LEU A 100 25.11 5.35 -11.51
C LEU A 100 26.30 5.49 -12.47
N ASN A 101 26.14 6.28 -13.54
CA ASN A 101 27.21 6.55 -14.50
C ASN A 101 28.36 7.34 -13.87
N ALA A 102 28.05 8.26 -12.95
CA ALA A 102 29.03 9.02 -12.18
C ALA A 102 29.71 8.18 -11.08
N LYS A 103 29.30 6.92 -10.91
CA LYS A 103 29.75 6.02 -9.84
C LYS A 103 29.49 6.59 -8.44
N ASP A 104 28.35 7.24 -8.26
CA ASP A 104 27.90 7.66 -6.95
C ASP A 104 27.81 6.44 -6.02
N GLU A 105 28.55 6.48 -4.91
CA GLU A 105 28.71 5.32 -4.03
C GLU A 105 27.39 4.91 -3.37
N TYR A 106 26.56 5.88 -2.99
CA TYR A 106 25.28 5.62 -2.34
C TYR A 106 24.27 5.01 -3.31
N ALA A 107 24.17 5.55 -4.53
CA ALA A 107 23.31 5.01 -5.57
C ALA A 107 23.73 3.59 -6.01
N LEU A 108 25.04 3.33 -6.11
CA LEU A 108 25.56 1.99 -6.39
C LEU A 108 25.27 1.01 -5.25
N ALA A 109 25.46 1.43 -4.00
CA ALA A 109 25.16 0.61 -2.83
C ALA A 109 23.68 0.22 -2.78
N LEU A 110 22.77 1.17 -2.97
CA LEU A 110 21.33 0.89 -3.04
C LEU A 110 20.99 -0.03 -4.21
N LYS A 111 21.55 0.19 -5.40
CA LYS A 111 21.31 -0.69 -6.55
C LYS A 111 21.72 -2.13 -6.24
N ASN A 112 22.85 -2.32 -5.57
CA ASN A 112 23.33 -3.64 -5.16
C ASN A 112 22.43 -4.29 -4.09
N GLU A 113 22.00 -3.53 -3.08
CA GLU A 113 21.11 -3.99 -2.02
C GLU A 113 19.78 -4.52 -2.57
N TRP A 114 19.22 -3.85 -3.58
CA TRP A 114 17.96 -4.22 -4.22
C TRP A 114 18.12 -5.20 -5.40
N GLY A 115 19.22 -5.97 -5.41
CA GLY A 115 19.45 -7.09 -6.32
C GLY A 115 19.91 -6.71 -7.72
N ASN A 116 20.47 -5.49 -7.89
CA ASN A 116 20.98 -4.97 -9.15
C ASN A 116 20.00 -5.12 -10.32
N ASN A 117 18.71 -4.94 -10.04
CA ASN A 117 17.68 -5.10 -11.05
C ASN A 117 17.74 -3.98 -12.10
N GLY A 118 17.11 -4.21 -13.26
CA GLY A 118 17.12 -3.29 -14.39
C GLY A 118 16.34 -1.98 -14.16
N THR A 119 15.65 -1.83 -13.03
CA THR A 119 14.88 -0.62 -12.71
C THR A 119 15.83 0.54 -12.46
N VAL A 120 15.52 1.67 -13.09
CA VAL A 120 16.24 2.94 -12.92
C VAL A 120 15.21 4.06 -12.95
N HIS A 121 15.15 4.87 -11.90
CA HIS A 121 14.24 6.01 -11.83
C HIS A 121 14.68 7.09 -12.83
N LYS A 122 13.72 7.54 -13.64
CA LYS A 122 13.86 8.62 -14.64
C LYS A 122 12.55 9.40 -14.78
N PHE A 123 11.90 9.68 -13.66
CA PHE A 123 10.63 10.41 -13.67
C PHE A 123 10.82 11.84 -14.16
N LYS A 124 9.78 12.39 -14.78
CA LYS A 124 9.75 13.75 -15.31
C LYS A 124 8.71 14.56 -14.55
N TYR A 125 9.09 15.02 -13.36
CA TYR A 125 8.26 15.92 -12.57
C TYR A 125 8.62 17.37 -12.86
N SER A 126 7.62 18.23 -12.88
CA SER A 126 7.79 19.66 -12.65
C SER A 126 8.29 19.91 -11.23
N ASP A 127 8.81 21.10 -10.98
CA ASP A 127 9.24 21.48 -9.63
C ASP A 127 8.08 21.39 -8.63
N ALA A 128 6.87 21.82 -9.02
CA ALA A 128 5.70 21.76 -8.15
C ALA A 128 5.26 20.32 -7.82
N GLU A 129 5.23 19.42 -8.80
CA GLU A 129 4.92 18.01 -8.57
C GLU A 129 5.94 17.36 -7.63
N PHE A 130 7.22 17.70 -7.80
CA PHE A 130 8.26 17.19 -6.92
C PHE A 130 8.10 17.72 -5.48
N GLU A 131 7.80 19.01 -5.29
CA GLU A 131 7.55 19.57 -3.96
C GLU A 131 6.34 18.92 -3.27
N PHE A 132 5.27 18.62 -3.99
CA PHE A 132 4.14 17.88 -3.42
C PHE A 132 4.56 16.47 -3.00
N LEU A 133 5.32 15.76 -3.85
CA LEU A 133 5.84 14.43 -3.49
C LEU A 133 6.74 14.48 -2.25
N ILE A 134 7.58 15.51 -2.13
CA ILE A 134 8.42 15.73 -0.95
C ILE A 134 7.57 15.93 0.30
N GLU A 135 6.50 16.73 0.23
CA GLU A 135 5.62 16.96 1.36
C GLU A 135 4.95 15.68 1.87
N TYR A 136 4.67 14.72 0.97
CA TYR A 136 4.16 13.41 1.36
C TYR A 136 5.23 12.44 1.91
N LEU A 137 6.49 12.64 1.54
CA LEU A 137 7.61 11.76 1.92
C LEU A 137 8.32 12.16 3.21
N LYS A 138 8.06 13.36 3.72
CA LYS A 138 8.36 13.75 5.11
C LYS A 138 7.43 12.96 6.02
#